data_AF-A0A8T5PPJ8-F1
#
_entry.id   AF-A0A8T5PPJ8-F1
#
_cell.length_a   1.000
_cell.length_b   1.000
_cell.length_c   1.000
_cell.angle_alpha   90.00
_cell.angle_beta   90.00
_cell.angle_gamma   90.00
#
_symmetry.space_group_name_H-M   'P 1'
#
loop_
_entity.id
_entity.type
_entity.pdbx_description
1 polymer ?
#
loop_
_entity_poly.entity_id
_entity_poly.type
_entity_poly.pdbx_seq_one_letter_code
_entity_poly.pdbx_strand_id
1 'polypeptide(L)'
;MRIELITPITHIKKKPRKRHGPLMRQIEHIKYALSYYLDKAIPKGAVICALYPKKLLQNILPEVALNKHCKVICIGAPELSKELMQKGLLEDNAEPDIYLTEPDGICPEGAIVKPQETELLKQYKTYAVSSTMQFTEKTPQTHDCVEVYKTITEKGIMTTEQLTSSLSLTP
;
A
#
# COMPACT_ATOMS: atom_id res chain seq x y z
N MET A 1 13.33 -51.22 31.74
CA MET A 1 14.38 -50.40 31.08
C MET A 1 13.77 -49.66 29.91
N ARG A 2 13.75 -48.33 29.94
CA ARG A 2 13.35 -47.49 28.79
C ARG A 2 14.62 -46.88 28.20
N ILE A 3 14.82 -47.07 26.90
CA ILE A 3 15.93 -46.50 26.14
C ILE A 3 15.40 -45.20 25.51
N GLU A 4 15.93 -44.06 25.94
CA GLU A 4 15.65 -42.77 25.32
C GLU A 4 16.54 -42.61 24.08
N LEU A 5 15.92 -42.47 22.91
CA LEU A 5 16.60 -42.16 21.65
C LEU A 5 16.82 -40.65 21.56
N ILE A 6 18.07 -40.23 21.76
CA ILE A 6 18.52 -38.85 21.54
C ILE A 6 18.66 -38.66 20.02
N THR A 7 17.77 -37.86 19.43
CA THR A 7 17.91 -37.42 18.04
C THR A 7 19.01 -36.36 17.93
N PRO A 8 19.96 -36.49 16.98
CA PRO A 8 21.02 -35.49 16.81
C PRO A 8 20.45 -34.20 16.21
N ILE A 9 20.77 -33.08 16.86
CA ILE A 9 20.47 -31.73 16.38
C ILE A 9 21.30 -31.49 15.12
N THR A 10 20.64 -31.46 13.96
CA THR A 10 21.27 -31.09 12.70
C THR A 10 21.54 -29.59 12.70
N HIS A 11 22.83 -29.21 12.70
CA HIS A 11 23.25 -27.83 12.49
C HIS A 11 22.88 -27.37 11.07
N ILE A 12 21.71 -26.74 10.94
CA ILE A 12 21.31 -26.04 9.72
C ILE A 12 22.24 -24.82 9.56
N LYS A 13 23.23 -24.92 8.66
CA LYS A 13 24.05 -23.78 8.23
C LYS A 13 23.13 -22.71 7.62
N LYS A 14 22.84 -21.64 8.37
CA LYS A 14 22.14 -20.47 7.85
C LYS A 14 22.96 -19.89 6.69
N LYS A 15 22.39 -19.88 5.48
CA LYS A 15 23.02 -19.24 4.32
C LYS A 15 23.32 -17.77 4.65
N PRO A 16 24.47 -17.22 4.23
CA PRO A 16 24.81 -15.82 4.47
C PRO A 16 23.74 -14.91 3.85
N ARG A 17 23.15 -14.03 4.67
CA ARG A 17 22.18 -13.03 4.20
C ARG A 17 22.89 -12.12 3.19
N LYS A 18 22.42 -12.12 1.93
CA LYS A 18 22.93 -11.19 0.90
C LYS A 18 22.74 -9.78 1.43
N ARG A 19 23.83 -9.03 1.62
CA ARG A 19 23.76 -7.63 2.04
C ARG A 19 23.24 -6.82 0.86
N HIS A 20 22.02 -6.32 0.96
CA HIS A 20 21.44 -5.42 -0.02
C HIS A 20 22.21 -4.09 -0.04
N GLY A 21 22.41 -3.53 -1.24
CA GLY A 21 23.01 -2.21 -1.45
C GLY A 21 22.12 -1.08 -0.90
N PRO A 22 22.65 0.16 -0.80
CA PRO A 22 21.96 1.28 -0.15
C PRO A 22 20.54 1.56 -0.69
N LEU A 23 20.37 1.54 -2.02
CA LEU A 23 19.08 1.78 -2.68
C LEU A 23 18.02 0.73 -2.31
N MET A 24 18.43 -0.54 -2.23
CA MET A 24 17.50 -1.63 -1.88
C MET A 24 17.04 -1.53 -0.43
N ARG A 25 17.93 -1.10 0.49
CA ARG A 25 17.53 -0.82 1.88
C ARG A 25 16.53 0.33 1.96
N GLN A 26 16.72 1.37 1.14
CA GLN A 26 15.78 2.48 1.06
C GLN A 26 14.40 2.03 0.59
N ILE A 27 14.32 1.15 -0.42
CA ILE A 27 13.05 0.58 -0.89
C ILE A 27 12.37 -0.26 0.21
N GLU A 28 13.13 -1.10 0.92
CA GLU A 28 12.59 -1.88 2.04
C GLU A 28 12.06 -0.96 3.16
N HIS A 29 12.77 0.12 3.47
CA HIS A 29 12.34 1.12 4.44
C HIS A 29 11.06 1.85 3.99
N ILE A 30 10.94 2.20 2.71
CA ILE A 30 9.74 2.85 2.15
C ILE A 30 8.53 1.92 2.31
N LYS A 31 8.67 0.63 1.97
CA LYS A 31 7.58 -0.35 2.13
C LYS A 31 7.14 -0.45 3.59
N TYR A 32 8.09 -0.53 4.53
CA TYR A 32 7.80 -0.61 5.96
C TYR A 32 7.08 0.65 6.47
N ALA A 33 7.59 1.84 6.12
CA ALA A 33 7.01 3.11 6.54
C ALA A 33 5.60 3.31 5.97
N LEU A 34 5.38 2.97 4.70
CA LEU A 34 4.07 3.00 4.08
C LEU A 34 3.09 2.04 4.76
N SER A 35 3.51 0.80 5.04
CA SER A 35 2.69 -0.16 5.78
C SER A 35 2.29 0.38 7.17
N TYR A 36 3.23 1.01 7.87
CA TYR A 36 2.97 1.65 9.17
C TYR A 36 1.93 2.78 9.08
N TYR A 37 2.07 3.71 8.12
CA TYR A 37 1.11 4.82 7.99
C TYR A 37 -0.23 4.36 7.41
N LEU A 38 -0.24 3.33 6.58
CA LEU A 38 -1.46 2.69 6.10
C LEU A 38 -2.23 2.06 7.27
N ASP A 39 -1.54 1.32 8.15
CA ASP A 39 -2.12 0.77 9.38
C ASP A 39 -2.74 1.87 10.27
N LYS A 40 -2.07 3.02 10.39
CA LYS A 40 -2.59 4.18 11.15
C LYS A 40 -3.83 4.82 10.52
N ALA A 41 -3.93 4.82 9.19
CA ALA A 41 -5.05 5.42 8.48
C ALA A 41 -6.34 4.57 8.57
N ILE A 42 -6.19 3.25 8.73
CA ILE A 42 -7.30 2.30 8.67
C ILE A 42 -7.85 2.00 10.08
N PRO A 43 -9.16 2.20 10.33
CA PRO A 43 -9.82 1.77 11.56
C PRO A 43 -9.79 0.25 11.73
N LYS A 44 -9.73 -0.23 12.98
CA LYS A 44 -9.84 -1.67 13.28
C LYS A 44 -11.23 -2.17 12.88
N GLY A 45 -11.29 -3.30 12.18
CA GLY A 45 -12.55 -3.93 11.75
C GLY A 45 -13.20 -3.29 10.52
N ALA A 46 -12.55 -2.32 9.87
CA ALA A 46 -13.11 -1.60 8.73
C ALA A 46 -13.26 -2.48 7.48
N VAL A 47 -14.17 -2.09 6.60
CA VAL A 47 -14.26 -2.54 5.21
C VAL A 47 -13.48 -1.56 4.34
N ILE A 48 -12.43 -2.05 3.69
CA ILE A 48 -11.55 -1.27 2.82
C ILE A 48 -11.95 -1.53 1.38
N CYS A 49 -12.24 -0.48 0.60
CA CYS A 49 -12.35 -0.59 -0.85
C CYS A 49 -11.04 -0.17 -1.50
N ALA A 50 -10.30 -1.14 -2.06
CA ALA A 50 -9.07 -0.90 -2.81
C ALA A 50 -9.39 -0.77 -4.31
N LEU A 51 -9.27 0.45 -4.82
CA LEU A 51 -9.53 0.85 -6.19
C LEU A 51 -8.22 0.83 -6.99
N TYR A 52 -8.13 -0.12 -7.93
CA TYR A 52 -6.98 -0.33 -8.80
C TYR A 52 -5.65 -0.44 -8.04
N PRO A 53 -5.55 -1.32 -7.01
CA PRO A 53 -4.31 -1.47 -6.27
C PRO A 53 -3.23 -2.05 -7.18
N LYS A 54 -2.04 -1.46 -7.15
CA LYS A 54 -0.88 -1.90 -7.94
C LYS A 54 0.13 -2.56 -7.01
N LYS A 55 1.38 -2.68 -7.45
CA LYS A 55 2.35 -3.56 -6.80
C LYS A 55 2.62 -3.18 -5.34
N LEU A 56 2.63 -1.90 -4.98
CA LEU A 56 2.93 -1.49 -3.61
C LEU A 56 1.81 -1.89 -2.65
N LEU A 57 0.58 -1.53 -2.97
CA LEU A 57 -0.61 -1.76 -2.15
C LEU A 57 -0.95 -3.25 -2.11
N GLN A 58 -0.81 -3.96 -3.23
CA GLN A 58 -0.93 -5.42 -3.26
C GLN A 58 0.03 -6.10 -2.27
N ASN A 59 1.23 -5.55 -2.08
CA ASN A 59 2.26 -6.13 -1.22
C ASN A 59 2.13 -5.78 0.28
N ILE A 60 1.31 -4.81 0.67
CA ILE A 60 1.18 -4.34 2.06
C ILE A 60 -0.24 -4.49 2.60
N LEU A 61 -1.26 -4.37 1.75
CA LEU A 61 -2.66 -4.36 2.18
C LEU A 61 -3.11 -5.66 2.85
N PRO A 62 -2.74 -6.87 2.36
CA PRO A 62 -3.17 -8.11 3.01
C PRO A 62 -2.69 -8.22 4.47
N GLU A 63 -1.46 -7.78 4.76
CA GLU A 63 -0.90 -7.81 6.11
C GLU A 63 -1.59 -6.78 7.03
N VAL A 64 -1.82 -5.56 6.53
CA VAL A 64 -2.52 -4.52 7.29
C VAL A 64 -3.97 -4.95 7.58
N ALA A 65 -4.68 -5.47 6.57
CA ALA A 65 -6.05 -5.93 6.73
C ALA A 65 -6.13 -7.07 7.75
N LEU A 66 -5.20 -8.04 7.70
CA LEU A 66 -5.13 -9.12 8.69
C LEU A 66 -4.92 -8.59 10.12
N ASN A 67 -3.95 -7.69 10.31
CA ASN A 67 -3.61 -7.13 11.62
C ASN A 67 -4.75 -6.30 12.22
N LYS A 68 -5.53 -5.63 11.37
CA LYS A 68 -6.68 -4.81 11.78
C LYS A 68 -8.00 -5.57 11.82
N HIS A 69 -8.00 -6.85 11.46
CA HIS A 69 -9.21 -7.65 11.26
C HIS A 69 -10.20 -6.98 10.28
N CYS A 70 -9.68 -6.34 9.25
CA CYS A 70 -10.48 -5.69 8.22
C CYS A 70 -10.95 -6.68 7.15
N LYS A 71 -11.96 -6.26 6.40
CA LYS A 71 -12.36 -6.85 5.14
C LYS A 71 -11.94 -5.95 3.98
N VAL A 72 -11.77 -6.52 2.79
CA VAL A 72 -11.30 -5.80 1.61
C VAL A 72 -12.19 -6.11 0.41
N ILE A 73 -12.75 -5.06 -0.18
CA ILE A 73 -13.33 -5.05 -1.52
C ILE A 73 -12.23 -4.66 -2.48
N CYS A 74 -11.97 -5.46 -3.51
CA CYS A 74 -10.84 -5.26 -4.42
C CYS A 74 -11.33 -5.09 -5.86
N ILE A 75 -11.07 -3.92 -6.44
CA ILE A 75 -11.46 -3.58 -7.82
C ILE A 75 -10.21 -3.43 -8.68
N GLY A 76 -10.14 -4.16 -9.80
CA GLY A 76 -9.08 -3.99 -10.80
C GLY A 76 -7.77 -4.75 -10.55
N ALA A 77 -7.68 -5.61 -9.52
CA ALA A 77 -6.48 -6.42 -9.24
C ALA A 77 -6.82 -7.90 -8.92
N PRO A 78 -7.00 -8.76 -9.95
CA PRO A 78 -7.42 -10.15 -9.76
C PRO A 78 -6.47 -11.00 -8.91
N GLU A 79 -5.16 -10.74 -8.98
CA GLU A 79 -4.16 -11.46 -8.19
C GLU A 79 -4.32 -11.18 -6.70
N LEU A 80 -4.55 -9.92 -6.33
CA LEU A 80 -4.82 -9.52 -4.96
C LEU A 80 -6.15 -10.08 -4.46
N SER A 81 -7.20 -10.05 -5.29
CA SER A 81 -8.50 -10.63 -4.91
C SER A 81 -8.38 -12.12 -4.56
N LYS A 82 -7.57 -12.88 -5.32
CA LYS A 82 -7.28 -14.29 -5.02
C LYS A 82 -6.56 -14.45 -3.69
N GLU A 83 -5.55 -13.64 -3.42
CA GLU A 83 -4.82 -13.68 -2.15
C GLU A 83 -5.73 -13.34 -0.95
N LEU A 84 -6.52 -12.28 -1.07
CA LEU A 84 -7.47 -11.86 -0.04
C LEU A 84 -8.52 -12.95 0.22
N MET A 85 -9.01 -13.61 -0.82
CA MET A 85 -9.95 -14.73 -0.69
C MET A 85 -9.31 -15.90 0.07
N GLN A 86 -8.08 -16.29 -0.26
CA GLN A 86 -7.35 -17.36 0.43
C GLN A 86 -7.13 -17.07 1.92
N LYS A 87 -6.98 -15.78 2.28
CA LYS A 87 -6.83 -15.32 3.68
C LYS A 87 -8.17 -15.07 4.39
N GLY A 88 -9.31 -15.25 3.71
CA GLY A 88 -10.63 -14.94 4.26
C GLY A 88 -10.87 -13.45 4.52
N LEU A 89 -10.15 -12.57 3.81
CA LEU A 89 -10.22 -11.11 3.94
C LEU A 89 -11.09 -10.45 2.87
N LEU A 90 -11.34 -11.13 1.74
CA LEU A 90 -12.17 -10.60 0.66
C LEU A 90 -13.63 -10.41 1.10
N GLU A 91 -14.24 -9.32 0.65
CA GLU A 91 -15.66 -8.99 0.81
C GLU A 91 -16.19 -8.41 -0.51
N ASP A 92 -17.45 -8.70 -0.84
CA ASP A 92 -18.06 -8.33 -2.12
C ASP A 92 -19.31 -7.45 -1.95
N ASN A 93 -19.96 -7.47 -0.77
CA ASN A 93 -21.30 -6.87 -0.59
C ASN A 93 -21.43 -5.99 0.67
N ALA A 94 -20.36 -5.30 1.06
CA ALA A 94 -20.38 -4.38 2.20
C ALA A 94 -20.20 -2.92 1.76
N GLU A 95 -20.71 -1.99 2.57
CA GLU A 95 -20.42 -0.58 2.41
C GLU A 95 -18.97 -0.28 2.89
N PRO A 96 -18.11 0.34 2.06
CA PRO A 96 -16.74 0.65 2.48
C PRO A 96 -16.66 1.78 3.49
N ASP A 97 -15.87 1.59 4.55
CA ASP A 97 -15.50 2.66 5.49
C ASP A 97 -14.40 3.57 4.93
N ILE A 98 -13.56 3.03 4.05
CA ILE A 98 -12.41 3.73 3.47
C ILE A 98 -12.15 3.29 2.04
N TYR A 99 -11.88 4.26 1.16
CA TYR A 99 -11.48 4.05 -0.22
C TYR A 99 -9.98 4.33 -0.36
N LEU A 100 -9.26 3.38 -0.94
CA LEU A 100 -7.82 3.47 -1.20
C LEU A 100 -7.54 3.35 -2.69
N THR A 101 -6.50 4.02 -3.18
CA THR A 101 -5.94 3.79 -4.51
C THR A 101 -4.41 3.85 -4.49
N GLU A 102 -3.77 3.21 -5.47
CA GLU A 102 -2.34 3.34 -5.73
C GLU A 102 -2.12 4.04 -7.07
N PRO A 103 -1.85 5.36 -7.06
CA PRO A 103 -1.64 6.09 -8.31
C PRO A 103 -0.27 5.82 -8.91
N ASP A 104 -0.11 6.14 -10.20
CA ASP A 104 1.19 6.06 -10.89
C ASP A 104 2.17 7.13 -10.38
N GLY A 105 1.63 8.26 -9.89
CA GLY A 105 2.36 9.31 -9.20
C GLY A 105 1.44 10.30 -8.50
N ILE A 106 2.03 11.33 -7.91
CA ILE A 106 1.30 12.43 -7.27
C ILE A 106 1.79 13.75 -7.85
N CYS A 107 0.90 14.70 -8.06
CA CYS A 107 1.24 16.08 -8.37
C CYS A 107 0.48 17.04 -7.44
N PRO A 108 0.74 18.36 -7.49
CA PRO A 108 0.04 19.33 -6.64
C PRO A 108 -1.50 19.22 -6.73
N GLU A 109 -2.01 18.91 -7.92
CA GLU A 109 -3.44 18.82 -8.20
C GLU A 109 -4.09 17.51 -7.71
N GLY A 110 -3.31 16.46 -7.43
CA GLY A 110 -3.88 15.17 -7.04
C GLY A 110 -3.07 13.93 -7.41
N ALA A 111 -3.80 12.82 -7.46
CA ALA A 111 -3.29 11.52 -7.89
C ALA A 111 -3.24 11.43 -9.42
N ILE A 112 -2.10 10.97 -9.94
CA ILE A 112 -1.90 10.69 -11.36
C ILE A 112 -2.29 9.25 -11.64
N VAL A 113 -3.29 9.05 -12.48
CA VAL A 113 -3.93 7.76 -12.71
C VAL A 113 -4.16 7.51 -14.19
N LYS A 114 -4.42 6.26 -14.55
CA LYS A 114 -4.77 5.96 -15.94
C LYS A 114 -6.20 6.43 -16.23
N PRO A 115 -6.52 6.84 -17.48
CA PRO A 115 -7.85 7.35 -17.80
C PRO A 115 -9.01 6.41 -17.44
N GLN A 116 -8.81 5.09 -17.53
CA GLN A 116 -9.84 4.11 -17.15
C GLN A 116 -10.12 4.03 -15.63
N GLU A 117 -9.29 4.64 -14.79
CA GLU A 117 -9.42 4.65 -13.33
C GLU A 117 -10.21 5.87 -12.84
N THR A 118 -10.25 6.93 -13.67
CA THR A 118 -10.71 8.29 -13.33
C THR A 118 -12.15 8.35 -12.83
N GLU A 119 -13.09 7.79 -13.58
CA GLU A 119 -14.53 7.95 -13.28
C GLU A 119 -14.90 7.34 -11.94
N LEU A 120 -14.32 6.19 -11.59
CA LEU A 120 -14.60 5.55 -10.32
C LEU A 120 -13.96 6.32 -9.16
N LEU A 121 -12.73 6.80 -9.33
CA LEU A 121 -12.02 7.54 -8.28
C LEU A 121 -12.69 8.88 -7.95
N LYS A 122 -13.25 9.59 -8.94
CA LYS A 122 -13.98 10.85 -8.75
C LYS A 122 -15.27 10.71 -7.94
N GLN A 123 -15.83 9.51 -7.87
CA GLN A 123 -17.09 9.26 -7.13
C GLN A 123 -16.87 9.17 -5.62
N TYR A 124 -15.64 8.91 -5.17
CA TYR A 124 -15.36 8.57 -3.77
C TYR A 124 -14.28 9.44 -3.17
N LYS A 125 -14.44 9.72 -1.87
CA LYS A 125 -13.41 10.39 -1.07
C LYS A 125 -12.25 9.43 -0.80
N THR A 126 -11.31 9.38 -1.74
CA THR A 126 -10.26 8.36 -1.81
C THR A 126 -8.95 8.80 -1.15
N TYR A 127 -8.28 7.91 -0.43
CA TYR A 127 -6.89 8.08 -0.01
C TYR A 127 -5.94 7.49 -1.05
N ALA A 128 -4.93 8.25 -1.45
CA ALA A 128 -3.85 7.72 -2.28
C ALA A 128 -2.76 7.08 -1.40
N VAL A 129 -2.22 5.94 -1.82
CA VAL A 129 -1.05 5.31 -1.21
C VAL A 129 0.10 5.39 -2.21
N SER A 130 1.12 6.20 -1.94
CA SER A 130 2.21 6.46 -2.89
C SER A 130 3.48 6.90 -2.17
N SER A 131 4.64 6.69 -2.79
CA SER A 131 5.91 7.20 -2.25
C SER A 131 6.12 8.67 -2.62
N THR A 132 6.78 9.43 -1.74
CA THR A 132 7.20 10.80 -2.07
C THR A 132 8.15 10.87 -3.26
N MET A 133 8.83 9.75 -3.60
CA MET A 133 9.65 9.64 -4.82
C MET A 133 8.84 9.64 -6.12
N GLN A 134 7.52 9.39 -6.06
CA GLN A 134 6.64 9.42 -7.23
C GLN A 134 5.97 10.79 -7.41
N PHE A 135 6.39 11.79 -6.64
CA PHE A 135 5.90 13.15 -6.81
C PHE A 135 6.49 13.79 -8.08
N THR A 136 5.67 14.50 -8.83
CA THR A 136 6.04 15.26 -10.03
C THR A 136 5.30 16.59 -10.04
N GLU A 137 5.91 17.61 -10.63
CA GLU A 137 5.28 18.92 -10.79
C GLU A 137 4.19 18.95 -11.86
N LYS A 138 4.17 17.94 -12.74
CA LYS A 138 3.28 17.92 -13.91
C LYS A 138 2.65 16.55 -14.12
N THR A 139 1.37 16.55 -14.47
CA THR A 139 0.66 15.37 -14.97
C THR A 139 1.18 15.01 -16.38
N PRO A 140 1.60 13.76 -16.62
CA PRO A 140 1.94 13.30 -17.96
C PRO A 140 0.72 13.32 -18.90
N GLN A 141 0.92 13.58 -20.19
CA GLN A 141 -0.17 13.64 -21.20
C GLN A 141 -0.98 12.33 -21.35
N THR A 142 -0.42 11.21 -20.89
CA THR A 142 -1.03 9.88 -20.98
C THR A 142 -1.87 9.51 -19.75
N HIS A 143 -2.01 10.43 -18.80
CA HIS A 143 -2.66 10.21 -17.52
C HIS A 143 -3.64 11.33 -17.22
N ASP A 144 -4.63 10.99 -16.40
CA ASP A 144 -5.49 11.98 -15.77
C ASP A 144 -4.95 12.34 -14.39
N CYS A 145 -5.40 13.50 -13.89
CA CYS A 145 -5.21 13.88 -12.50
C CYS A 145 -6.56 13.89 -11.78
N VAL A 146 -6.62 13.25 -10.62
CA VAL A 146 -7.82 13.16 -9.80
C VAL A 146 -7.51 13.64 -8.39
N GLU A 147 -8.34 14.54 -7.87
CA GLU A 147 -8.24 14.99 -6.49
C GLU A 147 -8.40 13.81 -5.52
N VAL A 148 -7.57 13.76 -4.49
CA VAL A 148 -7.63 12.75 -3.42
C VAL A 148 -7.73 13.42 -2.07
N TYR A 149 -8.38 12.77 -1.12
CA TYR A 149 -8.59 13.34 0.20
C TYR A 149 -7.27 13.56 0.95
N LYS A 150 -6.44 12.52 1.01
CA LYS A 150 -5.09 12.54 1.59
C LYS A 150 -4.21 11.51 0.90
N THR A 151 -2.90 11.74 0.93
CA THR A 151 -1.86 10.82 0.48
C THR A 151 -1.17 10.21 1.69
N ILE A 152 -1.15 8.88 1.73
CA ILE A 152 -0.38 8.07 2.67
C ILE A 152 0.99 7.82 2.03
N THR A 153 2.04 8.34 2.65
CA THR A 153 3.43 8.28 2.17
C THR A 153 4.34 7.68 3.25
N GLU A 154 5.60 7.40 2.91
CA GLU A 154 6.63 7.04 3.86
C GLU A 154 6.96 8.15 4.89
N LYS A 155 6.53 9.40 4.64
CA LYS A 155 6.71 10.53 5.56
C LYS A 155 5.48 10.80 6.44
N GLY A 156 4.33 10.23 6.13
CA GLY A 156 3.09 10.43 6.88
C GLY A 156 1.84 10.50 6.01
N ILE A 157 0.73 10.90 6.62
CA ILE A 157 -0.58 11.09 5.98
C ILE A 157 -0.80 12.59 5.78
N MET A 158 -0.82 13.05 4.53
CA MET A 158 -0.74 14.46 4.18
C MET A 158 -1.79 14.82 3.13
N THR A 159 -2.23 16.08 3.08
CA THR A 159 -2.89 16.60 1.87
C THR A 159 -1.86 16.79 0.76
N THR A 160 -2.30 16.95 -0.49
CA THR A 160 -1.39 17.26 -1.61
C THR A 160 -0.62 18.55 -1.37
N GLU A 161 -1.27 19.60 -0.87
CA GLU A 161 -0.63 20.87 -0.48
C GLU A 161 0.48 20.69 0.57
N GLN A 162 0.21 19.91 1.61
CA GLN A 162 1.20 19.59 2.64
C GLN A 162 2.38 18.80 2.05
N LEU A 163 2.09 17.84 1.17
CA LEU A 163 3.12 17.07 0.48
C LEU A 163 4.00 17.99 -0.39
N THR A 164 3.41 18.85 -1.21
CA THR A 164 4.13 19.84 -2.04
C THR A 164 5.02 20.73 -1.18
N SER A 165 4.49 21.26 -0.07
CA SER A 165 5.24 22.10 0.87
C SER A 165 6.41 21.36 1.54
N SER A 166 6.24 20.06 1.82
CA SER A 166 7.29 19.26 2.45
C SER A 166 8.44 18.92 1.50
N LEU A 167 8.20 18.95 0.19
CA LEU A 167 9.19 18.61 -0.83
C LEU A 167 9.99 19.82 -1.28
N SER A 168 9.36 21.01 -1.34
CA SER A 168 10.03 22.28 -1.66
C SER A 168 11.04 22.76 -0.60
N LEU A 169 10.96 22.21 0.62
CA LEU A 169 11.87 22.52 1.73
C LEU A 169 13.12 21.62 1.78
N THR A 170 13.30 20.74 0.80
CA THR A 170 14.50 19.89 0.69
C THR A 170 15.48 20.55 -0.28
N PRO A 171 16.58 21.16 0.19
CA PRO A 171 17.57 21.82 -0.67
C PRO A 171 18.36 20.83 -1.54
#